data_AF-A0A3A8HR06-F1
#
_entry.id   AF-A0A3A8HR06-F1
#
_cell.length_a   1.000
_cell.length_b   1.000
_cell.length_c   1.000
_cell.angle_alpha   90.00
_cell.angle_beta   90.00
_cell.angle_gamma   90.00
#
_symmetry.space_group_name_H-M   'P 1'
#
loop_
_entity.id
_entity.type
_entity.pdbx_description
1 polymer ?
#
loop_
_entity_poly.entity_id
_entity_poly.type
_entity_poly.pdbx_seq_one_letter_code
_entity_poly.pdbx_strand_id
1 'polypeptide(L)'
;MGAKVKKQEKSAVVKPSRADEIQKVLQVVSLPVKQIVIKDNYRKRLGDLTGLRETIRALGVLQPILVRTMGKGQHQLVVGQRRLVASVEEGLSHIPAQVAVDMTDMDFYAIQAVENLQREDPHPVETAEAFGRMKKAGASVEQIAADVGMSPSSIRNALRLLELCPMGRELFLKGEVLSASTALYVARIPNEKRQEAALKAIREAQKNSAYPTDFLSARDVNELIHRDFLLDLKKAPFNVADEKLLASVPSCTACPKRSGNDVAYSNEKNKDLCTDSVCWGNKVGASWALTKMAAKEEGKQVLSATEAKTEFDQYGGRLNYKSKFVDLTEPVREDPKGRTLKALLKTVLKNDPSKVIVAQSPKGDARELLPRAGIANLLRQAGHDFRAESRREREENEARRAADPRVLERKVKEATATDSVRRIREAAGNASEAVLLRALAGSFPEDSFAIHD
;
A
#
# COMPACT_ATOMS: atom_id res chain seq x y z
N MET A 1 60.58 -24.94 32.95
CA MET A 1 59.39 -24.19 32.46
C MET A 1 59.87 -23.22 31.39
N GLY A 2 59.50 -23.44 30.13
CA GLY A 2 59.99 -22.61 29.03
C GLY A 2 59.48 -23.09 27.67
N ALA A 3 58.17 -23.07 27.47
CA ALA A 3 57.57 -23.37 26.18
C ALA A 3 57.56 -22.10 25.31
N LYS A 4 58.45 -22.06 24.30
CA LYS A 4 58.43 -21.05 23.25
C LYS A 4 57.25 -21.32 22.31
N VAL A 5 56.23 -20.46 22.35
CA VAL A 5 55.17 -20.42 21.34
C VAL A 5 55.66 -19.56 20.17
N LYS A 6 56.02 -20.19 19.04
CA LYS A 6 56.21 -19.51 17.76
C LYS A 6 54.84 -19.15 17.19
N LYS A 7 54.51 -17.86 17.18
CA LYS A 7 53.32 -17.32 16.49
C LYS A 7 53.68 -17.18 15.01
N GLN A 8 53.18 -18.09 14.17
CA GLN A 8 53.24 -17.96 12.72
C GLN A 8 52.19 -16.94 12.28
N GLU A 9 52.63 -15.75 11.87
CA GLU A 9 51.80 -14.83 11.10
C GLU A 9 51.67 -15.37 9.67
N LYS A 10 50.53 -15.99 9.39
CA LYS A 10 50.12 -16.31 8.02
C LYS A 10 49.64 -15.02 7.36
N SER A 11 50.54 -14.39 6.61
CA SER A 11 50.23 -13.40 5.58
C SER A 11 49.21 -14.02 4.60
N ALA A 12 47.95 -13.61 4.71
CA ALA A 12 46.93 -13.94 3.73
C ALA A 12 47.18 -13.04 2.50
N VAL A 13 47.54 -13.64 1.38
CA VAL A 13 47.61 -12.96 0.08
C VAL A 13 46.20 -12.45 -0.25
N VAL A 14 45.98 -11.15 -0.05
CA VAL A 14 44.74 -10.46 -0.44
C VAL A 14 44.69 -10.46 -1.97
N LYS A 15 43.70 -11.14 -2.56
CA LYS A 15 43.43 -11.05 -3.99
C LYS A 15 43.08 -9.58 -4.32
N PRO A 16 43.61 -9.01 -5.41
CA PRO A 16 43.30 -7.63 -5.79
C PRO A 16 41.79 -7.45 -5.92
N SER A 17 41.27 -6.32 -5.45
CA SER A 17 39.86 -6.01 -5.62
C SER A 17 39.56 -5.74 -7.10
N ARG A 18 38.33 -5.96 -7.54
CA ARG A 18 37.86 -5.58 -8.89
C ARG A 18 38.15 -4.11 -9.21
N ALA A 19 38.18 -3.24 -8.19
CA ALA A 19 38.56 -1.84 -8.33
C ALA A 19 40.06 -1.66 -8.69
N ASP A 20 40.94 -2.50 -8.14
CA ASP A 20 42.38 -2.47 -8.41
C ASP A 20 42.73 -2.96 -9.82
N GLU A 21 41.93 -3.88 -10.37
CA GLU A 21 42.05 -4.33 -11.76
C GLU A 21 41.58 -3.25 -12.76
N ILE A 22 40.49 -2.55 -12.44
CA ILE A 22 39.96 -1.45 -13.28
C ILE A 22 40.88 -0.21 -13.26
N GLN A 23 41.56 0.08 -12.16
CA GLN A 23 42.45 1.25 -12.05
C GLN A 23 43.82 1.06 -12.71
N LYS A 24 44.25 -0.17 -13.02
CA LYS A 24 45.64 -0.49 -13.39
C LYS A 24 46.09 -0.04 -14.79
N VAL A 25 45.23 0.59 -15.60
CA VAL A 25 45.57 1.03 -16.98
C VAL A 25 44.99 2.41 -17.35
N LEU A 26 44.92 3.37 -16.42
CA LEU A 26 44.41 4.72 -16.72
C LEU A 26 45.54 5.69 -17.13
N GLN A 27 46.23 5.42 -18.24
CA GLN A 27 47.07 6.45 -18.87
C GLN A 27 46.21 7.40 -19.70
N VAL A 28 46.41 8.71 -19.51
CA VAL A 28 45.76 9.74 -20.33
C VAL A 28 46.54 9.90 -21.63
N VAL A 29 45.87 9.66 -22.76
CA VAL A 29 46.41 9.81 -24.10
C VAL A 29 45.54 10.76 -24.92
N SER A 30 46.14 11.44 -25.89
CA SER A 30 45.40 12.27 -26.84
C SER A 30 44.90 11.42 -28.00
N LEU A 31 43.58 11.31 -28.19
CA LEU A 31 42.98 10.48 -29.23
C LEU A 31 42.31 11.31 -30.33
N PRO A 32 42.43 10.91 -31.61
CA PRO A 32 41.65 11.50 -32.68
C PRO A 32 40.15 11.31 -32.44
N VAL A 33 39.38 12.39 -32.53
CA VAL A 33 37.93 12.36 -32.30
C VAL A 33 37.22 11.37 -33.24
N LYS A 34 37.72 11.23 -34.48
CA LYS A 34 37.18 10.31 -35.49
C LYS A 34 37.34 8.83 -35.15
N GLN A 35 38.25 8.47 -34.23
CA GLN A 35 38.46 7.09 -33.80
C GLN A 35 37.55 6.69 -32.63
N ILE A 36 36.83 7.65 -32.04
CA ILE A 36 35.95 7.40 -30.90
C ILE A 36 34.52 7.20 -31.39
N VAL A 37 33.98 6.01 -31.15
CA VAL A 37 32.61 5.64 -31.54
C VAL A 37 31.67 5.68 -30.34
N ILE A 38 30.46 6.18 -30.59
CA ILE A 38 29.36 6.13 -29.64
C ILE A 38 28.47 4.95 -30.02
N LYS A 39 28.46 3.90 -29.18
CA LYS A 39 27.60 2.71 -29.35
C LYS A 39 26.86 2.42 -28.04
N ASP A 40 25.56 2.12 -28.15
CA ASP A 40 24.67 1.75 -27.03
C ASP A 40 24.55 2.78 -25.90
N ASN A 41 24.62 4.08 -26.25
CA ASN A 41 24.63 5.15 -25.25
C ASN A 41 23.25 5.42 -24.63
N TYR A 42 23.27 5.90 -23.39
CA TYR A 42 22.11 6.02 -22.50
C TYR A 42 21.56 7.46 -22.45
N ARG A 43 22.40 8.49 -22.62
CA ARG A 43 21.94 9.89 -22.60
C ARG A 43 21.31 10.26 -23.94
N LYS A 44 19.97 10.13 -24.02
CA LYS A 44 19.16 10.57 -25.18
C LYS A 44 19.00 12.09 -25.24
N ARG A 45 19.10 12.78 -24.09
CA ARG A 45 19.02 14.24 -23.99
C ARG A 45 20.32 14.80 -23.40
N LEU A 46 21.11 15.46 -24.23
CA LEU A 46 22.40 16.04 -23.82
C LEU A 46 22.24 17.32 -22.98
N GLY A 47 21.07 17.95 -23.04
CA GLY A 47 20.80 19.26 -22.41
C GLY A 47 21.51 20.40 -23.14
N ASP A 48 21.55 21.57 -22.53
CA ASP A 48 22.32 22.69 -23.05
C ASP A 48 23.83 22.42 -22.95
N LEU A 49 24.53 22.59 -24.07
CA LEU A 49 25.98 22.43 -24.21
C LEU A 49 26.71 23.76 -24.41
N THR A 50 26.00 24.89 -24.49
CA THR A 50 26.56 26.20 -24.88
C THR A 50 27.73 26.60 -23.98
N GLY A 51 27.55 26.62 -22.65
CA GLY A 51 28.63 26.97 -21.73
C GLY A 51 29.78 25.95 -21.71
N LEU A 52 29.49 24.66 -21.90
CA LEU A 52 30.53 23.62 -21.98
C LEU A 52 31.38 23.79 -23.24
N ARG A 53 30.74 24.16 -24.36
CA ARG A 53 31.39 24.45 -25.62
C ARG A 53 32.28 25.69 -25.55
N GLU A 54 31.79 26.78 -24.97
CA GLU A 54 32.59 27.99 -24.74
C GLU A 54 33.83 27.68 -23.90
N THR A 55 33.66 26.87 -22.85
CA THR A 55 34.77 26.42 -22.01
C THR A 55 35.77 25.55 -22.80
N ILE A 56 35.28 24.59 -23.59
CA ILE A 56 36.13 23.72 -24.43
C ILE A 56 36.87 24.53 -25.49
N ARG A 57 36.24 25.55 -26.07
CA ARG A 57 36.88 26.46 -27.02
C ARG A 57 38.02 27.25 -26.36
N ALA A 58 37.78 27.76 -25.15
CA ALA A 58 38.75 28.61 -24.45
C ALA A 58 39.91 27.82 -23.83
N LEU A 59 39.63 26.67 -23.23
CA LEU A 59 40.57 25.93 -22.37
C LEU A 59 40.87 24.50 -22.85
N GLY A 60 40.21 24.05 -23.92
CA GLY A 60 40.22 22.65 -24.31
C GLY A 60 39.44 21.76 -23.35
N VAL A 61 39.58 20.44 -23.51
CA VAL A 61 38.92 19.46 -22.64
C VAL A 61 39.79 19.23 -21.41
N LEU A 62 39.43 19.84 -20.27
CA LEU A 62 40.22 19.74 -19.03
C LEU A 62 40.17 18.35 -18.39
N GLN A 63 38.99 17.74 -18.34
CA GLN A 63 38.81 16.40 -17.80
C GLN A 63 38.82 15.37 -18.94
N PRO A 64 39.73 14.37 -18.93
CA PRO A 64 39.75 13.33 -19.95
C PRO A 64 38.46 12.51 -20.00
N ILE A 65 38.03 12.12 -21.20
CA ILE A 65 36.94 11.15 -21.36
C ILE A 65 37.44 9.73 -21.04
N LEU A 66 36.55 8.79 -20.73
CA LEU A 66 36.91 7.38 -20.59
C LEU A 66 36.48 6.63 -21.85
N VAL A 67 37.40 5.90 -22.45
CA VAL A 67 37.13 5.04 -23.61
C VAL A 67 37.67 3.63 -23.36
N ARG A 68 37.10 2.63 -24.02
CA ARG A 68 37.66 1.28 -24.07
C ARG A 68 38.19 0.96 -25.46
N THR A 69 39.26 0.19 -25.54
CA THR A 69 39.79 -0.27 -26.83
C THR A 69 38.79 -1.16 -27.56
N MET A 70 38.57 -0.89 -28.83
CA MET A 70 37.91 -1.80 -29.76
C MET A 70 38.96 -2.37 -30.73
N GLY A 71 38.62 -3.43 -31.44
CA GLY A 71 39.45 -3.92 -32.53
C GLY A 71 39.67 -2.85 -33.62
N LYS A 72 40.77 -2.97 -34.38
CA LYS A 72 41.11 -2.11 -35.53
C LYS A 72 41.40 -0.63 -35.18
N GLY A 73 41.94 -0.35 -33.99
CA GLY A 73 42.35 1.00 -33.60
C GLY A 73 41.18 1.98 -33.38
N GLN A 74 39.98 1.45 -33.17
CA GLN A 74 38.82 2.22 -32.74
C GLN A 74 38.69 2.19 -31.22
N HIS A 75 38.02 3.18 -30.66
CA HIS A 75 37.74 3.27 -29.24
C HIS A 75 36.25 3.49 -29.02
N GLN A 76 35.64 2.75 -28.10
CA GLN A 76 34.24 3.00 -27.71
C GLN A 76 34.21 3.94 -26.51
N LEU A 77 33.40 4.99 -26.60
CA LEU A 77 33.16 5.89 -25.48
C LEU A 77 32.48 5.17 -24.31
N VAL A 78 33.08 5.24 -23.12
CA VAL A 78 32.52 4.75 -21.85
C VAL A 78 31.91 5.90 -21.05
N VAL A 79 32.65 6.98 -20.79
CA VAL A 79 32.16 8.14 -20.01
C VAL A 79 32.56 9.45 -20.68
N GLY A 80 31.67 10.46 -20.63
CA GLY A 80 31.98 11.81 -21.10
C GLY A 80 31.32 12.21 -22.42
N GLN A 81 30.12 11.67 -22.72
CA GLN A 81 29.41 11.94 -23.98
C GLN A 81 29.22 13.43 -24.29
N ARG A 82 28.86 14.24 -23.29
CA ARG A 82 28.71 15.70 -23.48
C ARG A 82 30.01 16.37 -23.90
N ARG A 83 31.15 15.93 -23.34
CA ARG A 83 32.48 16.44 -23.70
C ARG A 83 32.86 16.03 -25.12
N LEU A 84 32.62 14.78 -25.51
CA LEU A 84 32.87 14.32 -26.87
C LEU A 84 32.04 15.10 -27.89
N VAL A 85 30.73 15.24 -27.67
CA VAL A 85 29.83 15.97 -28.58
C VAL A 85 30.22 17.44 -28.68
N ALA A 86 30.44 18.11 -27.55
CA ALA A 86 30.89 19.51 -27.56
C ALA A 86 32.25 19.67 -28.27
N SER A 87 33.16 18.72 -28.12
CA SER A 87 34.47 18.76 -28.82
C SER A 87 34.33 18.58 -30.33
N VAL A 88 33.40 17.72 -30.77
CA VAL A 88 33.07 17.56 -32.20
C VAL A 88 32.48 18.86 -32.76
N GLU A 89 31.53 19.47 -32.03
CA GLU A 89 30.88 20.73 -32.44
C GLU A 89 31.87 21.90 -32.50
N GLU A 90 32.86 21.93 -31.61
CA GLU A 90 33.93 22.93 -31.60
C GLU A 90 35.08 22.60 -32.56
N GLY A 91 34.98 21.50 -33.33
CA GLY A 91 35.93 21.17 -34.39
C GLY A 91 37.29 20.66 -33.91
N LEU A 92 37.41 20.17 -32.66
CA LEU A 92 38.65 19.63 -32.14
C LEU A 92 39.04 18.35 -32.90
N SER A 93 40.31 18.26 -33.32
CA SER A 93 40.82 17.07 -34.00
C SER A 93 41.17 15.94 -33.03
N HIS A 94 41.66 16.30 -31.84
CA HIS A 94 42.07 15.37 -30.78
C HIS A 94 41.55 15.83 -29.42
N ILE A 95 41.29 14.86 -28.54
CA ILE A 95 40.87 15.11 -27.16
C ILE A 95 41.58 14.16 -26.18
N PRO A 96 41.83 14.60 -24.94
CA PRO A 96 42.39 13.74 -23.90
C PRO A 96 41.38 12.66 -23.50
N ALA A 97 41.86 11.41 -23.47
CA ALA A 97 41.09 10.24 -23.12
C ALA A 97 41.92 9.29 -22.26
N GLN A 98 41.27 8.67 -21.28
CA GLN A 98 41.78 7.50 -20.57
C GLN A 98 41.34 6.26 -21.34
N VAL A 99 42.30 5.38 -21.67
CA VAL A 99 42.03 4.18 -22.46
C VAL A 99 42.08 2.96 -21.56
N ALA A 100 40.90 2.38 -21.29
CA ALA A 100 40.81 1.10 -20.62
C ALA A 100 41.09 -0.05 -21.61
N VAL A 101 42.16 -0.79 -21.34
CA VAL A 101 42.53 -2.02 -22.04
C VAL A 101 41.84 -3.19 -21.34
N ASP A 102 41.31 -4.15 -22.11
CA ASP A 102 40.63 -5.35 -21.61
C ASP A 102 39.30 -5.15 -20.84
N MET A 103 38.60 -4.03 -21.06
CA MET A 103 37.27 -3.81 -20.48
C MET A 103 36.20 -4.70 -21.13
N THR A 104 35.58 -5.58 -20.34
CA THR A 104 34.49 -6.44 -20.83
C THR A 104 33.21 -5.64 -21.12
N ASP A 105 32.27 -6.23 -21.87
CA ASP A 105 30.93 -5.63 -22.07
C ASP A 105 30.17 -5.44 -20.75
N MET A 106 30.36 -6.35 -19.80
CA MET A 106 29.77 -6.25 -18.48
C MET A 106 30.33 -5.07 -17.68
N ASP A 107 31.65 -4.86 -17.70
CA ASP A 107 32.29 -3.71 -17.05
C ASP A 107 31.86 -2.40 -17.69
N PHE A 108 31.76 -2.37 -19.03
CA PHE A 108 31.26 -1.24 -19.78
C PHE A 108 29.84 -0.85 -19.34
N TYR A 109 28.90 -1.79 -19.29
CA TYR A 109 27.52 -1.49 -18.89
C TYR A 109 27.41 -1.13 -17.40
N ALA A 110 28.21 -1.75 -16.54
CA ALA A 110 28.24 -1.43 -15.10
C ALA A 110 28.70 0.01 -14.85
N ILE A 111 29.82 0.42 -15.46
CA ILE A 111 30.36 1.79 -15.34
C ILE A 111 29.35 2.81 -15.87
N GLN A 112 28.72 2.52 -17.01
CA GLN A 112 27.67 3.36 -17.58
C GLN A 112 26.45 3.50 -16.65
N ALA A 113 26.03 2.42 -16.01
CA ALA A 113 24.93 2.44 -15.05
C ALA A 113 25.28 3.27 -13.80
N VAL A 114 26.51 3.12 -13.28
CA VAL A 114 26.99 3.89 -12.12
C VAL A 114 27.10 5.37 -12.42
N GLU A 115 27.67 5.77 -13.57
CA GLU A 115 27.72 7.18 -13.97
C GLU A 115 26.31 7.77 -14.04
N ASN A 116 25.36 7.02 -14.62
CA ASN A 116 23.99 7.50 -14.74
C ASN A 116 23.33 7.69 -13.37
N LEU A 117 23.56 6.76 -12.43
CA LEU A 117 23.04 6.84 -11.07
C LEU A 117 23.62 8.02 -10.27
N GLN A 118 24.86 8.43 -10.55
CA GLN A 118 25.55 9.54 -9.87
C GLN A 118 25.12 10.93 -10.38
N ARG A 119 24.15 11.00 -11.29
CA ARG A 119 23.58 12.27 -11.75
C ARG A 119 22.70 12.89 -10.68
N GLU A 120 22.53 14.21 -10.76
CA GLU A 120 21.73 14.98 -9.81
C GLU A 120 20.25 14.54 -9.78
N ASP A 121 19.69 14.12 -10.92
CA ASP A 121 18.32 13.58 -11.01
C ASP A 121 18.16 12.60 -12.20
N PRO A 122 18.57 11.33 -12.07
CA PRO A 122 18.41 10.36 -13.15
C PRO A 122 16.94 9.89 -13.25
N HIS A 123 16.36 10.06 -14.44
CA HIS A 123 14.99 9.59 -14.66
C HIS A 123 14.91 8.05 -14.47
N PRO A 124 13.93 7.50 -13.72
CA PRO A 124 13.88 6.08 -13.38
C PRO A 124 13.91 5.13 -14.59
N VAL A 125 13.32 5.54 -15.71
CA VAL A 125 13.36 4.79 -16.98
C VAL A 125 14.77 4.67 -17.56
N GLU A 126 15.60 5.72 -17.43
CA GLU A 126 16.98 5.68 -17.95
C GLU A 126 17.83 4.70 -17.13
N THR A 127 17.66 4.72 -15.81
CA THR A 127 18.25 3.74 -14.90
C THR A 127 17.79 2.32 -15.21
N ALA A 128 16.49 2.13 -15.45
CA ALA A 128 15.94 0.85 -15.87
C ALA A 128 16.54 0.35 -17.20
N GLU A 129 16.71 1.23 -18.19
CA GLU A 129 17.34 0.90 -19.48
C GLU A 129 18.80 0.46 -19.28
N ALA A 130 19.55 1.12 -18.40
CA ALA A 130 20.93 0.74 -18.09
C ALA A 130 21.00 -0.69 -17.52
N PHE A 131 20.17 -1.00 -16.52
CA PHE A 131 20.09 -2.35 -15.96
C PHE A 131 19.58 -3.37 -16.98
N GLY A 132 18.65 -2.97 -17.86
CA GLY A 132 18.14 -3.81 -18.94
C GLY A 132 19.23 -4.23 -19.93
N ARG A 133 20.19 -3.35 -20.23
CA ARG A 133 21.36 -3.70 -21.07
C ARG A 133 22.27 -4.70 -20.37
N MET A 134 22.58 -4.49 -19.08
CA MET A 134 23.34 -5.46 -18.28
C MET A 134 22.63 -6.83 -18.26
N LYS A 135 21.30 -6.83 -18.11
CA LYS A 135 20.49 -8.06 -18.13
C LYS A 135 20.56 -8.78 -19.48
N LYS A 136 20.49 -8.03 -20.59
CA LYS A 136 20.65 -8.56 -21.95
C LYS A 136 22.06 -9.09 -22.21
N ALA A 137 23.07 -8.50 -21.58
CA ALA A 137 24.47 -8.96 -21.61
C ALA A 137 24.73 -10.20 -20.73
N GLY A 138 23.70 -10.74 -20.05
CA GLY A 138 23.78 -11.99 -19.30
C GLY A 138 23.88 -11.83 -17.77
N ALA A 139 23.84 -10.61 -17.24
CA ALA A 139 23.94 -10.39 -15.80
C ALA A 139 22.74 -10.96 -15.02
N SER A 140 22.99 -11.52 -13.85
CA SER A 140 21.93 -11.80 -12.87
C SER A 140 21.48 -10.51 -12.18
N VAL A 141 20.32 -10.53 -11.54
CA VAL A 141 19.85 -9.35 -10.77
C VAL A 141 20.80 -9.08 -9.61
N GLU A 142 21.32 -10.16 -9.01
CA GLU A 142 22.24 -10.17 -7.89
C GLU A 142 23.59 -9.56 -8.30
N GLN A 143 24.07 -9.88 -9.51
CA GLN A 143 25.29 -9.31 -10.05
C GLN A 143 25.14 -7.80 -10.30
N ILE A 144 24.04 -7.39 -10.96
CA ILE A 144 23.76 -5.96 -11.21
C ILE A 144 23.71 -5.20 -9.88
N ALA A 145 23.00 -5.75 -8.88
CA ALA A 145 22.86 -5.16 -7.56
C ALA A 145 24.22 -4.95 -6.86
N ALA A 146 25.12 -5.93 -6.94
CA ALA A 146 26.47 -5.84 -6.40
C ALA A 146 27.32 -4.80 -7.14
N ASP A 147 27.26 -4.79 -8.49
CA ASP A 147 28.06 -3.89 -9.32
C ASP A 147 27.69 -2.41 -9.15
N VAL A 148 26.41 -2.11 -8.90
CA VAL A 148 25.92 -0.71 -8.79
C VAL A 148 25.62 -0.28 -7.35
N GLY A 149 25.83 -1.16 -6.36
CA GLY A 149 25.63 -0.85 -4.94
C GLY A 149 24.17 -0.67 -4.52
N MET A 150 23.23 -1.39 -5.14
CA MET A 150 21.79 -1.30 -4.86
C MET A 150 21.22 -2.63 -4.38
N SER A 151 20.01 -2.62 -3.80
CA SER A 151 19.35 -3.87 -3.43
C SER A 151 18.85 -4.64 -4.67
N PRO A 152 18.88 -5.99 -4.68
CA PRO A 152 18.29 -6.80 -5.75
C PRO A 152 16.80 -6.49 -6.00
N SER A 153 16.07 -6.10 -4.94
CA SER A 153 14.67 -5.68 -5.07
C SER A 153 14.53 -4.36 -5.84
N SER A 154 15.44 -3.41 -5.63
CA SER A 154 15.47 -2.14 -6.36
C SER A 154 15.76 -2.37 -7.84
N ILE A 155 16.71 -3.24 -8.16
CA ILE A 155 17.02 -3.62 -9.54
C ILE A 155 15.81 -4.27 -10.23
N ARG A 156 15.12 -5.20 -9.56
CA ARG A 156 13.89 -5.83 -10.10
C ARG A 156 12.78 -4.80 -10.38
N ASN A 157 12.56 -3.87 -9.45
CA ASN A 157 11.58 -2.81 -9.65
C ASN A 157 11.95 -1.91 -10.83
N ALA A 158 13.21 -1.48 -10.92
CA ALA A 158 13.68 -0.69 -12.06
C ALA A 158 13.47 -1.45 -13.39
N LEU A 159 13.88 -2.72 -13.47
CA LEU A 159 13.67 -3.55 -14.66
C LEU A 159 12.19 -3.69 -15.04
N ARG A 160 11.26 -3.74 -14.07
CA ARG A 160 9.81 -3.76 -14.34
C ARG A 160 9.34 -2.52 -15.09
N LEU A 161 9.94 -1.35 -14.89
CA LEU A 161 9.56 -0.14 -15.64
C LEU A 161 9.75 -0.28 -17.16
N LEU A 162 10.59 -1.22 -17.61
CA LEU A 162 10.76 -1.52 -19.03
C LEU A 162 9.55 -2.26 -19.64
N GLU A 163 8.66 -2.79 -18.80
CA GLU A 163 7.44 -3.51 -19.21
C GLU A 163 6.22 -2.59 -19.29
N LEU A 164 6.40 -1.28 -19.06
CA LEU A 164 5.35 -0.29 -19.34
C LEU A 164 5.01 -0.30 -20.82
N CYS A 165 3.70 -0.29 -21.11
CA CYS A 165 3.18 -0.11 -22.46
C CYS A 165 3.60 1.26 -23.02
N PRO A 166 3.59 1.43 -24.36
CA PRO A 166 3.99 2.69 -25.00
C PRO A 166 3.31 3.93 -24.42
N MET A 167 1.99 3.85 -24.19
CA MET A 167 1.21 4.93 -23.56
C MET A 167 1.69 5.24 -22.13
N GLY A 168 1.87 4.21 -21.29
CA GLY A 168 2.32 4.39 -19.91
C GLY A 168 3.73 4.97 -19.83
N ARG A 169 4.61 4.53 -20.72
CA ARG A 169 5.97 5.06 -20.83
C ARG A 169 5.99 6.53 -21.27
N GLU A 170 5.17 6.90 -22.25
CA GLU A 170 5.05 8.30 -22.70
C GLU A 170 4.54 9.21 -21.58
N LEU A 171 3.44 8.82 -20.92
CA LEU A 171 2.87 9.56 -19.79
C LEU A 171 3.89 9.72 -18.66
N PHE A 172 4.61 8.66 -18.32
CA PHE A 172 5.63 8.71 -17.28
C PHE A 172 6.79 9.66 -17.64
N LEU A 173 7.27 9.63 -18.88
CA LEU A 173 8.34 10.52 -19.35
C LEU A 173 7.93 11.99 -19.42
N LYS A 174 6.64 12.27 -19.62
CA LYS A 174 6.08 13.64 -19.56
C LYS A 174 5.82 14.11 -18.13
N GLY A 175 5.91 13.23 -17.13
CA GLY A 175 5.50 13.53 -15.77
C GLY A 175 4.00 13.72 -15.63
N GLU A 176 3.20 13.04 -16.45
CA GLU A 176 1.74 13.09 -16.42
C GLU A 176 1.17 11.76 -15.91
N VAL A 177 0.16 11.79 -15.03
CA VAL A 177 -0.59 10.62 -14.53
C VAL A 177 0.23 9.65 -13.65
N LEU A 178 1.52 9.46 -13.95
CA LEU A 178 2.41 8.52 -13.29
C LEU A 178 3.59 9.21 -12.60
N SER A 179 3.78 8.86 -11.32
CA SER A 179 5.03 9.00 -10.59
C SER A 179 5.84 7.71 -10.70
N ALA A 180 7.09 7.70 -10.22
CA ALA A 180 7.93 6.50 -10.20
C ALA A 180 7.25 5.31 -9.48
N SER A 181 6.60 5.58 -8.35
CA SER A 181 5.90 4.56 -7.56
C SER A 181 4.64 4.03 -8.25
N THR A 182 3.87 4.89 -8.92
CA THR A 182 2.63 4.47 -9.59
C THR A 182 2.89 3.79 -10.92
N ALA A 183 3.95 4.20 -11.63
CA ALA A 183 4.44 3.54 -12.83
C ALA A 183 4.79 2.06 -12.56
N LEU A 184 5.39 1.75 -11.40
CA LEU A 184 5.68 0.37 -11.01
C LEU A 184 4.42 -0.49 -10.87
N TYR A 185 3.32 0.04 -10.36
CA TYR A 185 2.09 -0.73 -10.25
C TYR A 185 1.47 -1.01 -11.62
N VAL A 186 1.47 -0.02 -12.52
CA VAL A 186 0.95 -0.21 -13.89
C VAL A 186 1.81 -1.22 -14.65
N ALA A 187 3.14 -1.14 -14.53
CA ALA A 187 4.05 -2.07 -15.18
C ALA A 187 3.85 -3.53 -14.76
N ARG A 188 3.30 -3.79 -13.56
CA ARG A 188 2.96 -5.14 -13.08
C ARG A 188 1.68 -5.70 -13.68
N ILE A 189 0.89 -4.92 -14.41
CA ILE A 189 -0.34 -5.41 -15.04
C ILE A 189 0.05 -6.12 -16.34
N PRO A 190 -0.42 -7.36 -16.58
CA PRO A 190 -0.04 -8.08 -17.77
C PRO A 190 -0.76 -7.50 -18.99
N ASN A 191 -0.09 -7.54 -20.14
CA ASN A 191 -0.59 -7.08 -21.44
C ASN A 191 -0.81 -5.55 -21.53
N GLU A 192 -0.39 -4.97 -22.65
CA GLU A 192 -0.47 -3.54 -22.92
C GLU A 192 -1.91 -2.99 -22.84
N LYS A 193 -2.90 -3.70 -23.39
CA LYS A 193 -4.31 -3.24 -23.38
C LYS A 193 -4.85 -3.06 -21.96
N ARG A 194 -4.41 -3.88 -21.03
CA ARG A 194 -4.84 -3.78 -19.62
C ARG A 194 -4.10 -2.68 -18.89
N GLN A 195 -2.82 -2.48 -19.19
CA GLN A 195 -2.09 -1.31 -18.70
C GLN A 195 -2.76 -0.01 -19.17
N GLU A 196 -3.16 0.08 -20.45
CA GLU A 196 -3.92 1.22 -20.97
C GLU A 196 -5.26 1.42 -20.25
N ALA A 197 -6.00 0.34 -20.01
CA ALA A 197 -7.25 0.41 -19.24
C ALA A 197 -7.02 0.90 -17.80
N ALA A 198 -5.93 0.46 -17.15
CA ALA A 198 -5.55 0.93 -15.83
C ALA A 198 -5.16 2.40 -15.83
N LEU A 199 -4.41 2.87 -16.83
CA LEU A 199 -4.07 4.29 -16.99
C LEU A 199 -5.31 5.16 -17.14
N LYS A 200 -6.29 4.71 -17.94
CA LYS A 200 -7.58 5.40 -18.07
C LYS A 200 -8.33 5.46 -16.74
N ALA A 201 -8.39 4.34 -16.01
CA ALA A 201 -9.04 4.27 -14.70
C ALA A 201 -8.34 5.16 -13.66
N ILE A 202 -7.01 5.21 -13.63
CA ILE A 202 -6.24 6.11 -12.76
C ILE A 202 -6.58 7.57 -13.08
N ARG A 203 -6.59 7.93 -14.37
CA ARG A 203 -6.91 9.30 -14.81
C ARG A 203 -8.35 9.69 -14.47
N GLU A 204 -9.29 8.77 -14.58
CA GLU A 204 -10.69 9.00 -14.18
C GLU A 204 -10.81 9.16 -12.65
N ALA A 205 -10.17 8.29 -11.88
CA ALA A 205 -10.13 8.38 -10.42
C ALA A 205 -9.49 9.70 -9.95
N GLN A 206 -8.44 10.17 -10.63
CA GLN A 206 -7.82 11.47 -10.37
C GLN A 206 -8.81 12.63 -10.60
N LYS A 207 -9.59 12.60 -11.69
CA LYS A 207 -10.62 13.60 -11.97
C LYS A 207 -11.75 13.61 -10.94
N ASN A 208 -12.11 12.43 -10.44
CA ASN A 208 -13.19 12.26 -9.45
C ASN A 208 -12.71 12.45 -8.00
N SER A 209 -11.43 12.74 -7.77
CA SER A 209 -10.88 12.99 -6.44
C SER A 209 -11.48 14.27 -5.86
N ALA A 210 -11.89 14.22 -4.58
CA ALA A 210 -12.33 15.40 -3.83
C ALA A 210 -11.24 16.48 -3.73
N TYR A 211 -9.97 16.07 -3.82
CA TYR A 211 -8.80 16.94 -3.87
C TYR A 211 -7.99 16.60 -5.13
N PRO A 212 -8.28 17.25 -6.26
CA PRO A 212 -7.53 17.05 -7.50
C PRO A 212 -6.08 17.46 -7.27
N THR A 213 -5.17 16.52 -7.45
CA THR A 213 -3.72 16.71 -7.41
C THR A 213 -3.12 16.28 -8.75
N ASP A 214 -1.88 16.66 -9.02
CA ASP A 214 -1.18 16.29 -10.26
C ASP A 214 -1.05 14.77 -10.43
N PHE A 215 -1.01 14.03 -9.32
CA PHE A 215 -0.96 12.58 -9.30
C PHE A 215 -1.87 12.00 -8.21
N LEU A 216 -2.56 10.92 -8.56
CA LEU A 216 -3.20 10.08 -7.55
C LEU A 216 -2.13 9.46 -6.64
N SER A 217 -2.41 9.35 -5.34
CA SER A 217 -1.42 8.82 -4.39
C SER A 217 -1.03 7.39 -4.74
N ALA A 218 0.21 6.99 -4.42
CA ALA A 218 0.68 5.63 -4.67
C ALA A 218 -0.19 4.57 -3.96
N ARG A 219 -0.79 4.92 -2.83
CA ARG A 219 -1.73 4.07 -2.11
C ARG A 219 -3.02 3.88 -2.89
N ASP A 220 -3.63 4.96 -3.35
CA ASP A 220 -4.92 4.90 -4.04
C ASP A 220 -4.80 4.19 -5.39
N VAL A 221 -3.69 4.43 -6.12
CA VAL A 221 -3.37 3.67 -7.34
C VAL A 221 -3.20 2.19 -7.04
N ASN A 222 -2.50 1.84 -5.96
CA ASN A 222 -2.33 0.46 -5.55
C ASN A 222 -3.68 -0.21 -5.21
N GLU A 223 -4.55 0.48 -4.47
CA GLU A 223 -5.89 0.00 -4.13
C GLU A 223 -6.75 -0.19 -5.39
N LEU A 224 -6.75 0.77 -6.32
CA LEU A 224 -7.45 0.67 -7.60
C LEU A 224 -6.95 -0.52 -8.44
N ILE A 225 -5.63 -0.67 -8.58
CA ILE A 225 -5.04 -1.76 -9.36
C ILE A 225 -5.39 -3.12 -8.74
N HIS A 226 -5.33 -3.27 -7.42
CA HIS A 226 -5.69 -4.53 -6.77
C HIS A 226 -7.20 -4.81 -6.74
N ARG A 227 -8.02 -3.78 -6.93
CA ARG A 227 -9.47 -3.92 -7.04
C ARG A 227 -9.92 -4.33 -8.43
N ASP A 228 -9.26 -3.86 -9.49
CA ASP A 228 -9.78 -3.98 -10.86
C ASP A 228 -8.87 -4.80 -11.79
N PHE A 229 -7.56 -4.90 -11.50
CA PHE A 229 -6.57 -5.45 -12.43
C PHE A 229 -5.73 -6.62 -11.86
N LEU A 230 -5.34 -6.57 -10.58
CA LEU A 230 -4.56 -7.58 -9.87
C LEU A 230 -5.33 -8.08 -8.64
N LEU A 231 -6.28 -8.97 -8.88
CA LEU A 231 -7.36 -9.30 -7.95
C LEU A 231 -6.90 -10.31 -6.89
N ASP A 232 -7.07 -9.97 -5.61
CA ASP A 232 -6.68 -10.85 -4.50
C ASP A 232 -7.65 -12.02 -4.33
N LEU A 233 -7.20 -13.24 -4.59
CA LEU A 233 -8.01 -14.47 -4.49
C LEU A 233 -8.54 -14.72 -3.07
N LYS A 234 -7.90 -14.16 -2.02
CA LYS A 234 -8.43 -14.25 -0.64
C LYS A 234 -9.75 -13.50 -0.48
N LYS A 235 -10.01 -12.52 -1.35
CA LYS A 235 -11.24 -11.71 -1.37
C LYS A 235 -12.24 -12.21 -2.41
N ALA A 236 -12.01 -13.37 -3.02
CA ALA A 236 -12.91 -13.92 -4.03
C ALA A 236 -14.27 -14.26 -3.42
N PRO A 237 -15.39 -13.83 -4.05
CA PRO A 237 -16.74 -14.16 -3.59
C PRO A 237 -17.20 -15.56 -4.04
N PHE A 238 -16.27 -16.42 -4.46
CA PHE A 238 -16.52 -17.74 -4.98
C PHE A 238 -15.44 -18.71 -4.49
N ASN A 239 -15.73 -20.00 -4.55
CA ASN A 239 -14.75 -21.01 -4.17
C ASN A 239 -13.62 -21.08 -5.20
N VAL A 240 -12.41 -20.67 -4.79
CA VAL A 240 -11.23 -20.63 -5.66
C VAL A 240 -10.74 -22.01 -6.09
N ALA A 241 -11.11 -23.07 -5.37
CA ALA A 241 -10.76 -24.45 -5.68
C ALA A 241 -11.78 -25.16 -6.59
N ASP A 242 -12.90 -24.50 -6.90
CA ASP A 242 -13.94 -25.10 -7.74
C ASP A 242 -13.51 -25.19 -9.20
N GLU A 243 -13.34 -26.42 -9.68
CA GLU A 243 -13.01 -26.75 -11.07
C GLU A 243 -14.23 -26.73 -12.00
N LYS A 244 -15.44 -26.87 -11.45
CA LYS A 244 -16.69 -26.97 -12.21
C LYS A 244 -17.40 -25.63 -12.36
N LEU A 245 -16.90 -24.58 -11.71
CA LEU A 245 -17.51 -23.25 -11.75
C LEU A 245 -17.61 -22.69 -13.18
N LEU A 246 -16.62 -22.97 -14.03
CA LEU A 246 -16.64 -22.65 -15.46
C LEU A 246 -16.07 -23.83 -16.26
N ALA A 247 -16.86 -24.39 -17.19
CA ALA A 247 -16.54 -25.64 -17.89
C ALA A 247 -15.21 -25.64 -18.68
N SER A 248 -14.70 -24.48 -19.09
CA SER A 248 -13.50 -24.35 -19.95
C SER A 248 -12.32 -23.69 -19.24
N VAL A 249 -12.41 -23.46 -17.94
CA VAL A 249 -11.39 -22.74 -17.16
C VAL A 249 -11.05 -23.54 -15.90
N PRO A 250 -9.76 -23.80 -15.62
CA PRO A 250 -9.39 -24.50 -14.39
C PRO A 250 -9.76 -23.71 -13.13
N SER A 251 -9.68 -24.38 -11.99
CA SER A 251 -9.73 -23.74 -10.68
C SER A 251 -8.67 -22.64 -10.55
N CYS A 252 -8.90 -21.66 -9.67
CA CYS A 252 -7.95 -20.56 -9.51
C CYS A 252 -6.62 -21.01 -8.90
N THR A 253 -6.59 -22.12 -8.17
CA THR A 253 -5.37 -22.71 -7.57
C THR A 253 -4.42 -23.26 -8.64
N ALA A 254 -4.95 -23.96 -9.64
CA ALA A 254 -4.19 -24.50 -10.77
C ALA A 254 -4.10 -23.52 -11.97
N CYS A 255 -4.66 -22.32 -11.86
CA CYS A 255 -4.72 -21.37 -12.97
C CYS A 255 -3.32 -20.84 -13.32
N PRO A 256 -2.90 -20.87 -14.60
CA PRO A 256 -1.62 -20.30 -15.02
C PRO A 256 -1.56 -18.76 -14.89
N LYS A 257 -2.73 -18.09 -14.81
CA LYS A 257 -2.85 -16.63 -14.63
C LYS A 257 -2.86 -16.19 -13.15
N ARG A 258 -2.54 -17.09 -12.22
CA ARG A 258 -2.33 -16.78 -10.80
C ARG A 258 -0.87 -16.41 -10.59
N SER A 259 -0.59 -15.34 -9.85
CA SER A 259 0.78 -14.84 -9.62
C SER A 259 1.72 -15.87 -9.00
N GLY A 260 1.21 -16.86 -8.26
CA GLY A 260 1.98 -17.99 -7.75
C GLY A 260 2.43 -19.01 -8.80
N ASN A 261 1.73 -19.09 -9.93
CA ASN A 261 1.99 -20.05 -11.01
C ASN A 261 2.61 -19.39 -12.24
N ASP A 262 2.57 -18.06 -12.33
CA ASP A 262 3.15 -17.28 -13.42
C ASP A 262 4.60 -16.91 -13.10
N VAL A 263 5.53 -17.32 -13.97
CA VAL A 263 6.97 -17.04 -13.86
C VAL A 263 7.24 -15.53 -13.82
N ALA A 264 6.43 -14.72 -14.51
CA ALA A 264 6.54 -13.26 -14.47
C ALA A 264 6.31 -12.70 -13.05
N TYR A 265 5.58 -13.40 -12.19
CA TYR A 265 5.30 -12.98 -10.81
C TYR A 265 6.04 -13.84 -9.77
N SER A 266 7.06 -14.59 -10.18
CA SER A 266 7.95 -15.40 -9.31
C SER A 266 8.55 -14.62 -8.13
N ASN A 267 8.71 -13.30 -8.26
CA ASN A 267 9.23 -12.43 -7.21
C ASN A 267 8.16 -11.62 -6.44
N GLU A 268 6.88 -11.77 -6.79
CA GLU A 268 5.79 -11.05 -6.13
C GLU A 268 5.59 -11.59 -4.71
N LYS A 269 5.35 -10.72 -3.73
CA LYS A 269 5.15 -11.14 -2.33
C LYS A 269 3.83 -11.88 -2.18
N ASN A 270 2.79 -11.40 -2.86
CA ASN A 270 1.49 -12.05 -2.88
C ASN A 270 1.39 -13.03 -4.05
N LYS A 271 1.38 -14.33 -3.74
CA LYS A 271 1.26 -15.43 -4.72
C LYS A 271 -0.19 -15.76 -5.09
N ASP A 272 -1.16 -15.06 -4.51
CA ASP A 272 -2.58 -15.29 -4.69
C ASP A 272 -3.29 -14.16 -5.45
N LEU A 273 -2.59 -13.53 -6.40
CA LEU A 273 -3.19 -12.51 -7.27
C LEU A 273 -3.66 -13.13 -8.58
N CYS A 274 -4.92 -12.91 -8.92
CA CYS A 274 -5.49 -13.22 -10.22
C CYS A 274 -5.25 -12.04 -11.17
N THR A 275 -4.62 -12.34 -12.31
CA THR A 275 -4.30 -11.32 -13.31
C THR A 275 -5.34 -11.23 -14.43
N ASP A 276 -6.47 -11.93 -14.32
CA ASP A 276 -7.55 -11.98 -15.31
C ASP A 276 -8.88 -11.45 -14.75
N SER A 277 -9.18 -10.18 -14.99
CA SER A 277 -10.40 -9.53 -14.46
C SER A 277 -11.67 -9.96 -15.18
N VAL A 278 -11.56 -10.36 -16.45
CA VAL A 278 -12.70 -10.88 -17.22
C VAL A 278 -13.07 -12.28 -16.72
N CYS A 279 -12.07 -13.16 -16.55
CA CYS A 279 -12.28 -14.47 -15.97
C CYS A 279 -12.86 -14.37 -14.55
N TRP A 280 -12.33 -13.46 -13.73
CA TRP A 280 -12.87 -13.19 -12.40
C TRP A 280 -14.35 -12.82 -12.46
N GLY A 281 -14.73 -11.82 -13.27
CA GLY A 281 -16.12 -11.39 -13.43
C GLY A 281 -17.05 -12.53 -13.87
N ASN A 282 -16.61 -13.38 -14.79
CA ASN A 282 -17.36 -14.55 -15.22
C ASN A 282 -17.55 -15.57 -14.07
N LYS A 283 -16.51 -15.81 -13.25
CA LYS A 283 -16.60 -16.68 -12.06
C LYS A 283 -17.53 -16.10 -10.99
N VAL A 284 -17.49 -14.79 -10.76
CA VAL A 284 -18.44 -14.09 -9.88
C VAL A 284 -19.87 -14.29 -10.37
N GLY A 285 -20.12 -14.09 -11.67
CA GLY A 285 -21.43 -14.27 -12.28
C GLY A 285 -21.94 -15.71 -12.18
N ALA A 286 -21.09 -16.70 -12.47
CA ALA A 286 -21.43 -18.12 -12.36
C ALA A 286 -21.74 -18.54 -10.91
N SER A 287 -20.89 -18.12 -9.95
CA SER A 287 -21.11 -18.37 -8.52
C SER A 287 -22.44 -17.78 -8.03
N TRP A 288 -22.74 -16.55 -8.47
CA TRP A 288 -24.00 -15.91 -8.15
C TRP A 288 -25.20 -16.63 -8.79
N ALA A 289 -25.08 -17.11 -10.03
CA ALA A 289 -26.14 -17.90 -10.66
C ALA A 289 -26.45 -19.16 -9.86
N LEU A 290 -25.43 -19.92 -9.44
CA LEU A 290 -25.59 -21.09 -8.58
C LEU A 290 -26.21 -20.73 -7.23
N THR A 291 -25.75 -19.65 -6.61
CA THR A 291 -26.29 -19.18 -5.33
C THR A 291 -27.76 -18.81 -5.44
N LYS A 292 -28.17 -18.14 -6.53
CA LYS A 292 -29.57 -17.82 -6.80
C LYS A 292 -30.44 -19.06 -6.99
N MET A 293 -29.93 -20.08 -7.66
CA MET A 293 -30.65 -21.34 -7.86
C MET A 293 -30.83 -22.06 -6.53
N ALA A 294 -29.76 -22.22 -5.75
CA ALA A 294 -29.80 -22.83 -4.42
C ALA A 294 -30.73 -22.06 -3.47
N ALA A 295 -30.68 -20.72 -3.48
CA ALA A 295 -31.57 -19.91 -2.66
C ALA A 295 -33.05 -20.15 -3.01
N LYS A 296 -33.39 -20.27 -4.29
CA LYS A 296 -34.76 -20.58 -4.73
C LYS A 296 -35.20 -22.00 -4.34
N GLU A 297 -34.33 -22.98 -4.46
CA GLU A 297 -34.59 -24.36 -4.03
C GLU A 297 -34.80 -24.47 -2.52
N GLU A 298 -34.05 -23.70 -1.73
CA GLU A 298 -34.21 -23.59 -0.28
C GLU A 298 -35.44 -22.74 0.13
N GLY A 299 -36.17 -22.16 -0.83
CA GLY A 299 -37.34 -21.32 -0.57
C GLY A 299 -37.01 -19.91 -0.04
N LYS A 300 -35.75 -19.47 -0.14
CA LYS A 300 -35.31 -18.11 0.21
C LYS A 300 -35.71 -17.11 -0.88
N GLN A 301 -35.91 -15.86 -0.48
CA GLN A 301 -36.16 -14.78 -1.43
C GLN A 301 -34.84 -14.29 -2.03
N VAL A 302 -34.85 -13.90 -3.30
CA VAL A 302 -33.67 -13.35 -3.99
C VAL A 302 -34.00 -11.93 -4.43
N LEU A 303 -33.18 -10.98 -3.98
CA LEU A 303 -33.36 -9.58 -4.30
C LEU A 303 -32.86 -9.26 -5.71
N SER A 304 -33.53 -8.34 -6.41
CA SER A 304 -33.10 -7.94 -7.76
C SER A 304 -31.78 -7.13 -7.71
N ALA A 305 -31.04 -7.09 -8.82
CA ALA A 305 -29.78 -6.34 -8.88
C ALA A 305 -29.98 -4.82 -8.65
N THR A 306 -31.10 -4.27 -9.10
CA THR A 306 -31.44 -2.86 -8.95
C THR A 306 -31.76 -2.50 -7.50
N GLU A 307 -32.54 -3.33 -6.82
CA GLU A 307 -32.85 -3.13 -5.40
C GLU A 307 -31.59 -3.30 -4.57
N ALA A 308 -30.75 -4.30 -4.87
CA ALA A 308 -29.56 -4.61 -4.08
C ALA A 308 -28.60 -3.41 -4.08
N LYS A 309 -28.43 -2.77 -5.24
CA LYS A 309 -27.58 -1.59 -5.39
C LYS A 309 -27.97 -0.44 -4.44
N THR A 310 -29.25 -0.31 -4.08
CA THR A 310 -29.72 0.76 -3.17
C THR A 310 -29.51 0.41 -1.69
N GLU A 311 -29.39 -0.89 -1.39
CA GLU A 311 -29.26 -1.39 -0.02
C GLU A 311 -27.80 -1.45 0.45
N PHE A 312 -26.83 -1.52 -0.46
CA PHE A 312 -25.40 -1.48 -0.14
C PHE A 312 -24.84 -0.05 -0.17
N ASP A 313 -23.75 0.17 0.57
CA ASP A 313 -23.00 1.41 0.54
C ASP A 313 -22.25 1.64 -0.78
N GLN A 314 -21.79 2.87 -1.01
CA GLN A 314 -21.04 3.23 -2.23
C GLN A 314 -19.71 2.48 -2.40
N TYR A 315 -19.19 1.89 -1.32
CA TYR A 315 -17.97 1.11 -1.32
C TYR A 315 -18.22 -0.40 -1.50
N GLY A 316 -19.49 -0.81 -1.55
CA GLY A 316 -19.97 -2.16 -1.81
C GLY A 316 -19.65 -3.20 -0.73
N GLY A 317 -19.23 -2.77 0.46
CA GLY A 317 -18.73 -3.67 1.51
C GLY A 317 -19.70 -3.92 2.66
N ARG A 318 -20.65 -3.00 2.86
CA ARG A 318 -21.62 -3.03 3.96
C ARG A 318 -22.99 -2.57 3.47
N LEU A 319 -24.02 -2.92 4.24
CA LEU A 319 -25.33 -2.32 4.03
C LEU A 319 -25.27 -0.81 4.35
N ASN A 320 -26.05 -0.05 3.59
CA ASN A 320 -26.29 1.36 3.86
C ASN A 320 -26.95 1.50 5.25
N TYR A 321 -26.64 2.57 5.99
CA TYR A 321 -27.29 2.84 7.28
C TYR A 321 -28.81 2.99 7.18
N LYS A 322 -29.30 3.41 6.00
CA LYS A 322 -30.73 3.50 5.64
C LYS A 322 -31.32 2.20 5.11
N SER A 323 -30.53 1.13 5.01
CA SER A 323 -31.00 -0.14 4.48
C SER A 323 -32.20 -0.66 5.28
N LYS A 324 -33.14 -1.24 4.55
CA LYS A 324 -34.31 -1.91 5.14
C LYS A 324 -33.94 -3.26 5.74
N PHE A 325 -32.72 -3.71 5.52
CA PHE A 325 -32.23 -5.03 5.88
C PHE A 325 -31.11 -4.96 6.93
N VAL A 326 -30.84 -6.12 7.53
CA VAL A 326 -29.68 -6.36 8.39
C VAL A 326 -28.98 -7.61 7.90
N ASP A 327 -27.65 -7.55 7.84
CA ASP A 327 -26.80 -8.66 7.39
C ASP A 327 -26.74 -9.74 8.48
N LEU A 328 -27.06 -10.98 8.11
CA LEU A 328 -27.07 -12.11 9.04
C LEU A 328 -25.68 -12.48 9.57
N THR A 329 -24.63 -12.08 8.86
CA THR A 329 -23.23 -12.36 9.21
C THR A 329 -22.63 -11.33 10.15
N GLU A 330 -23.31 -10.20 10.38
CA GLU A 330 -22.83 -9.18 11.32
C GLU A 330 -23.08 -9.61 12.78
N PRO A 331 -22.14 -9.30 13.69
CA PRO A 331 -22.32 -9.55 15.11
C PRO A 331 -23.41 -8.64 15.69
N VAL A 332 -24.25 -9.19 16.56
CA VAL A 332 -25.26 -8.40 17.28
C VAL A 332 -24.58 -7.64 18.40
N ARG A 333 -24.68 -6.31 18.36
CA ARG A 333 -24.01 -5.43 19.32
C ARG A 333 -24.54 -5.59 20.74
N GLU A 334 -25.80 -5.95 20.87
CA GLU A 334 -26.50 -6.18 22.14
C GLU A 334 -26.23 -7.57 22.75
N ASP A 335 -25.60 -8.50 22.03
CA ASP A 335 -25.27 -9.82 22.57
C ASP A 335 -23.91 -9.78 23.31
N PRO A 336 -23.85 -10.12 24.61
CA PRO A 336 -22.60 -10.12 25.38
C PRO A 336 -21.52 -11.06 24.81
N LYS A 337 -21.95 -12.09 24.07
CA LYS A 337 -21.08 -13.09 23.44
C LYS A 337 -20.68 -12.70 22.01
N GLY A 338 -21.16 -11.57 21.48
CA GLY A 338 -20.86 -11.10 20.13
C GLY A 338 -21.28 -12.04 19.01
N ARG A 339 -22.32 -12.86 19.22
CA ARG A 339 -22.80 -13.82 18.22
C ARG A 339 -23.49 -13.09 17.06
N THR A 340 -23.46 -13.72 15.89
CA THR A 340 -24.14 -13.21 14.68
C THR A 340 -25.63 -13.50 14.70
N LEU A 341 -26.42 -12.74 13.94
CA LEU A 341 -27.86 -13.02 13.78
C LEU A 341 -28.11 -14.42 13.22
N LYS A 342 -27.27 -14.90 12.30
CA LYS A 342 -27.34 -16.26 11.76
C LYS A 342 -27.21 -17.32 12.85
N ALA A 343 -26.34 -17.10 13.84
CA ALA A 343 -26.15 -18.03 14.95
C ALA A 343 -27.33 -18.00 15.94
N LEU A 344 -27.82 -16.81 16.26
CA LEU A 344 -28.93 -16.62 17.20
C LEU A 344 -30.28 -17.11 16.65
N LEU A 345 -30.52 -16.93 15.35
CA LEU A 345 -31.79 -17.28 14.70
C LEU A 345 -31.74 -18.63 13.98
N LYS A 346 -30.71 -19.45 14.20
CA LYS A 346 -30.46 -20.70 13.46
C LYS A 346 -31.69 -21.62 13.38
N THR A 347 -32.40 -21.82 14.49
CA THR A 347 -33.60 -22.65 14.57
C THR A 347 -34.79 -22.03 13.83
N VAL A 348 -35.00 -20.73 14.00
CA VAL A 348 -36.11 -19.99 13.38
C VAL A 348 -35.94 -19.95 11.86
N LEU A 349 -34.74 -19.68 11.37
CA LEU A 349 -34.43 -19.61 9.93
C LEU A 349 -34.47 -20.97 9.25
N LYS A 350 -34.20 -22.06 10.00
CA LYS A 350 -34.35 -23.43 9.48
C LYS A 350 -35.82 -23.81 9.26
N ASN A 351 -36.71 -23.31 10.12
CA ASN A 351 -38.14 -23.60 10.04
C ASN A 351 -38.86 -22.73 9.01
N ASP A 352 -38.37 -21.51 8.76
CA ASP A 352 -38.96 -20.58 7.81
C ASP A 352 -37.88 -19.87 6.98
N PRO A 353 -37.33 -20.56 5.96
CA PRO A 353 -36.28 -20.02 5.11
C PRO A 353 -36.77 -18.86 4.22
N SER A 354 -38.09 -18.71 4.02
CA SER A 354 -38.69 -17.65 3.20
C SER A 354 -38.43 -16.24 3.73
N LYS A 355 -38.12 -16.14 5.03
CA LYS A 355 -37.73 -14.87 5.68
C LYS A 355 -36.34 -14.39 5.27
N VAL A 356 -35.48 -15.27 4.79
CA VAL A 356 -34.11 -14.94 4.38
C VAL A 356 -34.13 -14.37 2.97
N ILE A 357 -33.52 -13.20 2.81
CA ILE A 357 -33.34 -12.53 1.53
C ILE A 357 -31.88 -12.66 1.13
N VAL A 358 -31.62 -13.18 -0.06
CA VAL A 358 -30.26 -13.29 -0.60
C VAL A 358 -30.06 -12.17 -1.62
N ALA A 359 -29.02 -11.36 -1.42
CA ALA A 359 -28.66 -10.27 -2.31
C ALA A 359 -27.17 -10.35 -2.68
N GLN A 360 -26.83 -9.88 -3.87
CA GLN A 360 -25.44 -9.74 -4.30
C GLN A 360 -24.93 -8.34 -3.95
N SER A 361 -23.79 -8.26 -3.27
CA SER A 361 -23.12 -7.00 -3.03
C SER A 361 -22.52 -6.43 -4.33
N PRO A 362 -22.18 -5.13 -4.39
CA PRO A 362 -21.42 -4.58 -5.50
C PRO A 362 -20.03 -5.20 -5.70
N LYS A 363 -19.46 -5.86 -4.68
CA LYS A 363 -18.21 -6.64 -4.78
C LYS A 363 -18.41 -8.06 -5.31
N GLY A 364 -19.67 -8.49 -5.47
CA GLY A 364 -20.05 -9.76 -6.06
C GLY A 364 -20.32 -10.88 -5.05
N ASP A 365 -20.09 -10.66 -3.75
CA ASP A 365 -20.41 -11.62 -2.69
C ASP A 365 -21.91 -11.71 -2.40
N ALA A 366 -22.36 -12.93 -2.14
CA ALA A 366 -23.73 -13.20 -1.72
C ALA A 366 -23.89 -12.92 -0.23
N ARG A 367 -24.90 -12.13 0.13
CA ARG A 367 -25.25 -11.78 1.50
C ARG A 367 -26.64 -12.29 1.83
N GLU A 368 -26.74 -12.95 2.97
CA GLU A 368 -28.03 -13.35 3.53
C GLU A 368 -28.50 -12.24 4.48
N LEU A 369 -29.70 -11.73 4.22
CA LEU A 369 -30.26 -10.55 4.82
C LEU A 369 -31.60 -10.88 5.47
N LEU A 370 -31.95 -10.13 6.52
CA LEU A 370 -33.28 -10.12 7.11
C LEU A 370 -33.89 -8.72 7.06
N PRO A 371 -35.21 -8.58 6.84
CA PRO A 371 -35.91 -7.33 7.04
C PRO A 371 -35.67 -6.83 8.47
N ARG A 372 -35.28 -5.55 8.60
CA ARG A 372 -35.07 -4.90 9.90
C ARG A 372 -36.34 -4.88 10.74
N ALA A 373 -37.49 -4.75 10.06
CA ALA A 373 -38.80 -4.89 10.66
C ALA A 373 -38.99 -6.35 11.13
N GLY A 374 -39.19 -6.54 12.44
CA GLY A 374 -39.51 -7.85 13.01
C GLY A 374 -38.33 -8.63 13.60
N ILE A 375 -37.08 -8.19 13.47
CA ILE A 375 -35.91 -8.87 14.07
C ILE A 375 -36.06 -9.04 15.58
N ALA A 376 -36.55 -8.01 16.29
CA ALA A 376 -36.77 -8.07 17.73
C ALA A 376 -37.82 -9.13 18.12
N ASN A 377 -38.75 -9.47 17.24
CA ASN A 377 -39.74 -10.53 17.48
C ASN A 377 -39.11 -11.90 17.19
N LEU A 378 -38.33 -12.03 16.13
CA LEU A 378 -37.61 -13.26 15.80
C LEU A 378 -36.59 -13.63 16.89
N LEU A 379 -35.87 -12.65 17.44
CA LEU A 379 -34.96 -12.87 18.56
C LEU A 379 -35.70 -13.36 19.81
N ARG A 380 -36.85 -12.75 20.15
CA ARG A 380 -37.69 -13.21 21.26
C ARG A 380 -38.22 -14.63 21.04
N GLN A 381 -38.63 -14.98 19.82
CA GLN A 381 -39.03 -16.35 19.47
C GLN A 381 -37.87 -17.35 19.62
N ALA A 382 -36.64 -16.92 19.35
CA ALA A 382 -35.43 -17.70 19.58
C ALA A 382 -34.97 -17.72 21.06
N GLY A 383 -35.70 -17.06 21.97
CA GLY A 383 -35.36 -17.00 23.40
C GLY A 383 -34.32 -15.93 23.75
N HIS A 384 -34.10 -14.95 22.88
CA HIS A 384 -33.15 -13.85 23.08
C HIS A 384 -33.90 -12.52 23.23
N ASP A 385 -33.98 -12.00 24.46
CA ASP A 385 -34.55 -10.67 24.75
C ASP A 385 -33.51 -9.76 25.42
N PHE A 386 -32.62 -9.21 24.60
CA PHE A 386 -31.53 -8.34 25.05
C PHE A 386 -32.03 -7.03 25.70
N ARG A 387 -33.24 -6.56 25.36
CA ARG A 387 -33.81 -5.35 25.97
C ARG A 387 -34.27 -5.62 27.40
N ALA A 388 -34.94 -6.75 27.63
CA ALA A 388 -35.33 -7.16 28.97
C ALA A 388 -34.11 -7.47 29.83
N GLU A 389 -33.10 -8.15 29.26
CA GLU A 389 -31.85 -8.49 29.94
C GLU A 389 -31.07 -7.23 30.36
N SER A 390 -30.88 -6.28 29.45
CA SER A 390 -30.22 -5.00 29.77
C SER A 390 -31.02 -4.16 30.78
N ARG A 391 -32.36 -4.21 30.75
CA ARG A 391 -33.19 -3.53 31.75
C ARG A 391 -32.99 -4.15 33.14
N ARG A 392 -33.03 -5.48 33.24
CA ARG A 392 -32.79 -6.19 34.52
C ARG A 392 -31.40 -5.90 35.07
N GLU A 393 -30.38 -5.91 34.21
CA GLU A 393 -29.02 -5.58 34.61
C GLU A 393 -28.88 -4.13 35.10
N ARG A 394 -29.59 -3.17 34.48
CA ARG A 394 -29.64 -1.78 34.97
C ARG A 394 -30.32 -1.68 36.32
N GLU A 395 -31.47 -2.32 36.48
CA GLU A 395 -32.21 -2.34 37.76
C GLU A 395 -31.38 -2.98 38.87
N GLU A 396 -30.68 -4.07 38.58
CA GLU A 396 -29.79 -4.76 39.53
C GLU A 396 -28.56 -3.91 39.88
N ASN A 397 -27.95 -3.24 38.89
CA ASN A 397 -26.84 -2.32 39.13
C ASN A 397 -27.28 -1.07 39.91
N GLU A 398 -28.46 -0.54 39.64
CA GLU A 398 -29.05 0.58 40.38
C GLU A 398 -29.37 0.16 41.82
N ALA A 399 -29.92 -1.03 42.02
CA ALA A 399 -30.12 -1.61 43.35
C ALA A 399 -28.79 -1.82 44.09
N ARG A 400 -27.75 -2.37 43.45
CA ARG A 400 -26.40 -2.49 44.04
C ARG A 400 -25.82 -1.13 44.43
N ARG A 401 -25.95 -0.12 43.56
CA ARG A 401 -25.48 1.25 43.85
C ARG A 401 -26.27 1.90 44.98
N ALA A 402 -27.58 1.67 45.04
CA ALA A 402 -28.43 2.18 46.11
C ALA A 402 -28.13 1.51 47.46
N ALA A 403 -27.72 0.24 47.44
CA ALA A 403 -27.32 -0.53 48.62
C ALA A 403 -25.85 -0.34 49.03
N ASP A 404 -25.05 0.44 48.29
CA ASP A 404 -23.65 0.71 48.62
C ASP A 404 -23.56 1.50 49.95
N PRO A 405 -22.84 1.01 50.98
CA PRO A 405 -22.70 1.69 52.26
C PRO A 405 -22.24 3.14 52.15
N ARG A 406 -21.36 3.48 51.18
CA ARG A 406 -20.87 4.85 50.98
C ARG A 406 -21.97 5.77 50.46
N VAL A 407 -22.83 5.25 49.59
CA VAL A 407 -23.99 5.98 49.05
C VAL A 407 -25.04 6.18 50.14
N LEU A 408 -25.28 5.15 50.96
CA LEU A 408 -26.16 5.25 52.13
C LEU A 408 -25.66 6.26 53.16
N GLU A 409 -24.39 6.22 53.55
CA GLU A 409 -23.78 7.18 54.47
C GLU A 409 -23.89 8.61 53.95
N ARG A 410 -23.63 8.83 52.65
CA ARG A 410 -23.79 10.13 52.01
C ARG A 410 -25.24 10.60 52.06
N LYS A 411 -26.21 9.74 51.74
CA LYS A 411 -27.64 10.07 51.84
C LYS A 411 -28.07 10.40 53.27
N VAL A 412 -27.54 9.70 54.28
CA VAL A 412 -27.80 10.02 55.70
C VAL A 412 -27.19 11.37 56.07
N LYS A 413 -25.96 11.68 55.64
CA LYS A 413 -25.33 12.99 55.85
C LYS A 413 -26.10 14.12 55.16
N GLU A 414 -26.54 13.92 53.93
CA GLU A 414 -27.36 14.91 53.20
C GLU A 414 -28.74 15.10 53.88
N ALA A 415 -29.40 14.03 54.31
CA ALA A 415 -30.68 14.09 54.99
C ALA A 415 -30.59 14.77 56.37
N THR A 416 -29.55 14.44 57.15
CA THR A 416 -29.29 15.08 58.45
C THR A 416 -28.90 16.54 58.31
N ALA A 417 -28.10 16.90 57.29
CA ALA A 417 -27.82 18.30 56.96
C ALA A 417 -29.10 19.05 56.57
N THR A 418 -29.95 18.45 55.74
CA THR A 418 -31.23 19.06 55.31
C THR A 418 -32.20 19.25 56.48
N ASP A 419 -32.33 18.25 57.36
CA ASP A 419 -33.16 18.36 58.57
C ASP A 419 -32.59 19.40 59.55
N SER A 420 -31.28 19.46 59.70
CA SER A 420 -30.62 20.49 60.53
C SER A 420 -30.89 21.89 59.98
N VAL A 421 -30.76 22.10 58.66
CA VAL A 421 -31.11 23.37 58.00
C VAL A 421 -32.58 23.72 58.17
N ARG A 422 -33.49 22.74 58.05
CA ARG A 422 -34.93 22.95 58.30
C ARG A 422 -35.20 23.39 59.74
N ARG A 423 -34.62 22.70 60.73
CA ARG A 423 -34.78 23.06 62.16
C ARG A 423 -34.19 24.42 62.49
N ILE A 424 -33.03 24.77 61.91
CA ILE A 424 -32.45 26.11 62.04
C ILE A 424 -33.39 27.15 61.43
N ARG A 425 -33.99 26.88 60.27
CA ARG A 425 -34.93 27.79 59.62
C ARG A 425 -36.24 27.96 60.40
N GLU A 426 -36.76 26.89 61.00
CA GLU A 426 -37.94 26.93 61.88
C GLU A 426 -37.65 27.67 63.19
N ALA A 427 -36.47 27.46 63.79
CA ALA A 427 -36.01 28.20 64.96
C ALA A 427 -35.73 29.68 64.64
N ALA A 428 -35.18 29.96 63.45
CA ALA A 428 -34.92 31.30 62.94
C ALA A 428 -36.20 32.06 62.57
N GLY A 429 -37.24 31.36 62.10
CA GLY A 429 -38.56 31.96 61.84
C GLY A 429 -39.23 32.54 63.09
N ASN A 430 -38.80 32.10 64.28
CA ASN A 430 -39.26 32.59 65.58
C ASN A 430 -38.26 33.52 66.28
N ALA A 431 -37.10 33.80 65.68
CA ALA A 431 -36.08 34.66 66.27
C ALA A 431 -35.93 35.94 65.43
N SER A 432 -35.99 37.10 66.08
CA SER A 432 -35.73 38.37 65.40
C SER A 432 -34.32 38.38 64.82
N GLU A 433 -34.17 39.01 63.66
CA GLU A 433 -32.95 39.13 62.84
C GLU A 433 -31.69 39.51 63.64
N ALA A 434 -31.86 40.15 64.80
CA ALA A 434 -30.81 40.53 65.73
C ALA A 434 -30.12 39.36 66.48
N VAL A 435 -30.79 38.20 66.65
CA VAL A 435 -30.23 37.06 67.39
C VAL A 435 -29.28 36.23 66.51
N LEU A 436 -29.56 36.13 65.21
CA LEU A 436 -28.74 35.39 64.24
C LEU A 436 -27.38 36.04 63.99
N LEU A 437 -27.31 37.37 63.95
CA LEU A 437 -26.06 38.11 63.76
C LEU A 437 -25.09 37.96 64.94
N ARG A 438 -25.59 37.78 66.17
CA ARG A 438 -24.73 37.53 67.34
C ARG A 438 -24.16 36.11 67.40
N ALA A 439 -24.88 35.12 66.88
CA ALA A 439 -24.42 33.73 66.87
C ALA A 439 -23.32 33.48 65.83
N LEU A 440 -23.38 34.14 64.67
CA LEU A 440 -22.37 34.00 63.60
C LEU A 440 -21.04 34.72 63.91
N ALA A 441 -21.05 35.72 64.80
CA ALA A 441 -19.85 36.44 65.22
C ALA A 441 -19.02 35.73 66.32
N GLY A 442 -19.55 34.68 66.95
CA GLY A 442 -18.93 34.01 68.10
C GLY A 442 -18.14 32.74 67.79
N SER A 443 -17.87 32.42 66.52
CA SER A 443 -17.21 31.16 66.15
C SER A 443 -16.27 31.32 64.95
N PHE A 444 -15.24 32.15 65.11
CA PHE A 444 -14.02 32.06 64.32
C PHE A 444 -12.82 32.21 65.26
N PRO A 445 -12.06 31.13 65.52
CA PRO A 445 -10.69 31.25 66.00
C PRO A 445 -9.84 31.75 64.83
N GLU A 446 -9.22 32.92 65.00
CA GLU A 446 -8.04 33.30 64.23
C GLU A 446 -6.91 32.35 64.62
N ASP A 447 -6.45 31.53 63.67
CA ASP A 447 -5.01 31.26 63.47
C ASP A 447 -4.75 30.43 62.19
N SER A 448 -4.08 31.08 61.25
CA SER A 448 -3.14 30.53 60.26
C SER A 448 -3.64 29.62 59.12
N PHE A 449 -4.17 30.26 58.06
CA PHE A 449 -3.92 29.81 56.68
C PHE A 449 -2.51 30.24 56.26
N ALA A 450 -1.57 29.29 56.19
CA ALA A 450 -0.34 29.46 55.41
C ALA A 450 -0.64 29.05 53.96
N ILE A 451 -0.67 30.04 53.08
CA ILE A 451 -0.67 29.85 51.62
C ILE A 451 0.79 29.67 51.20
N HIS A 452 1.13 28.50 50.67
CA HIS A 452 2.34 28.32 49.87
C HIS A 452 2.01 28.71 48.42
N ASP A 453 2.78 29.67 47.90
CA ASP A 453 2.93 29.97 46.47
C ASP A 453 3.59 28.81 45.70
#